data_AF-A0A0M1JYG4-F1
#
_entry.id   AF-A0A0M1JYG4-F1
#
_cell.length_a   1.000
_cell.length_b   1.000
_cell.length_c   1.000
_cell.angle_alpha   90.00
_cell.angle_beta   90.00
_cell.angle_gamma   90.00
#
_symmetry.space_group_name_H-M   'P 1'
#
loop_
_entity.id
_entity.type
_entity.pdbx_description
1 polymer ?
#
loop_
_entity_poly.entity_id
_entity_poly.type
_entity_poly.pdbx_seq_one_letter_code
_entity_poly.pdbx_strand_id
1 'polypeptide(L)'
;MALFNEWQAQRQQRQQELRARQKQVSEDLAVWRENRVNMSREMRQSLSDYYSQIQVQTEQFLNNCREQRYQNSQRFMQALDEFANILAAETRQFLSNIAQERSTMAQDQTKVLQAFHYHLNRYAIQFLQECHYQRMDMKAELTEYLEQFMHQLSSDVAAYLQEFDWQQQQVAQELQETFLAERQQRSQTLQTLYDSFANLRWQRQQEIATLQAEMWGNVKEYRVNLSNQVWGYMPTPTQVQSPGGDPGGDHRGDAPTKSIPFAQPVPSRVTAPTAPAIASAPVTKPPSAVSPTPRTQTPQPETPPKDPETVPPKADWPPIAPPETPQTDSPKVIAPPISLSAAPPAAGLLATPAPSVATPSTTAIADPMQQAVYDYLKQVKSARIKDIEERLQINRIQTVDILQSLIDQGLITQNNRDYLIV
;
A
#
# COMPACT_ATOMS: atom_id res chain seq x y z
N MET A 1 145.67 -82.92 19.76
CA MET A 1 144.93 -82.70 21.02
C MET A 1 144.16 -81.38 21.03
N ALA A 2 144.80 -80.20 21.07
CA ALA A 2 144.12 -78.90 21.25
C ALA A 2 142.81 -78.71 20.45
N LEU A 3 142.84 -78.90 19.13
CA LEU A 3 141.68 -78.75 18.23
C LEU A 3 140.45 -79.61 18.61
N PHE A 4 140.65 -80.78 19.22
CA PHE A 4 139.54 -81.63 19.67
C PHE A 4 138.85 -81.05 20.90
N ASN A 5 139.64 -80.57 21.87
CA ASN A 5 139.13 -79.92 23.08
C ASN A 5 138.40 -78.61 22.72
N GLU A 6 138.94 -77.85 21.76
CA GLU A 6 138.32 -76.64 21.23
C GLU A 6 136.99 -76.93 20.54
N TRP A 7 136.94 -77.93 19.65
CA TRP A 7 135.69 -78.38 19.01
C TRP A 7 134.65 -78.85 20.04
N GLN A 8 135.08 -79.58 21.08
CA GLN A 8 134.20 -80.04 22.15
C GLN A 8 133.65 -78.86 22.97
N ALA A 9 134.47 -77.86 23.28
CA ALA A 9 134.03 -76.63 23.95
C ALA A 9 133.05 -75.84 23.07
N GLN A 10 133.37 -75.59 21.80
CA GLN A 10 132.47 -74.93 20.84
C GLN A 10 131.16 -75.70 20.62
N ARG A 11 131.15 -77.03 20.78
CA ARG A 11 129.93 -77.86 20.72
C ARG A 11 129.10 -77.73 21.99
N GLN A 12 129.72 -77.70 23.16
CA GLN A 12 129.04 -77.47 24.44
C GLN A 12 128.46 -76.05 24.53
N GLN A 13 129.21 -75.03 24.12
CA GLN A 13 128.73 -73.65 24.04
C GLN A 13 127.48 -73.53 23.16
N ARG A 14 127.51 -74.07 21.93
CA ARG A 14 126.34 -74.05 21.03
C ARG A 14 125.13 -74.80 21.61
N GLN A 15 125.33 -75.86 22.41
CA GLN A 15 124.23 -76.51 23.12
C GLN A 15 123.66 -75.65 24.25
N GLN A 16 124.48 -74.87 24.95
CA GLN A 16 124.02 -73.91 25.96
C GLN A 16 123.27 -72.74 25.30
N GLU A 17 123.80 -72.17 24.22
CA GLU A 17 123.14 -71.12 23.42
C GLU A 17 121.79 -71.58 22.87
N LEU A 18 121.69 -72.80 22.34
CA LEU A 18 120.42 -73.35 21.85
C LEU A 18 119.39 -73.51 22.98
N ARG A 19 119.80 -73.98 24.16
CA ARG A 19 118.91 -74.07 25.34
C ARG A 19 118.48 -72.68 25.82
N ALA A 20 119.39 -71.71 25.84
CA ALA A 20 119.08 -70.33 26.21
C ALA A 20 118.06 -69.70 25.23
N ARG A 21 118.27 -69.85 23.92
CA ARG A 21 117.32 -69.39 22.89
C ARG A 21 115.98 -70.11 22.95
N GLN A 22 115.97 -71.43 23.19
CA GLN A 22 114.72 -72.19 23.38
C GLN A 22 113.95 -71.70 24.61
N LYS A 23 114.64 -71.45 25.73
CA LYS A 23 114.05 -70.88 26.94
C LYS A 23 113.48 -69.48 26.66
N GLN A 24 114.27 -68.57 26.07
CA GLN A 24 113.83 -67.23 25.70
C GLN A 24 112.59 -67.26 24.79
N VAL A 25 112.59 -68.05 23.71
CA VAL A 25 111.43 -68.18 22.81
C VAL A 25 110.21 -68.75 23.53
N SER A 26 110.38 -69.64 24.51
CA SER A 26 109.26 -70.14 25.33
C SER A 26 108.71 -69.09 26.30
N GLU A 27 109.56 -68.20 26.81
CA GLU A 27 109.19 -67.08 27.69
C GLU A 27 108.50 -65.97 26.89
N ASP A 28 109.06 -65.57 25.75
CA ASP A 28 108.44 -64.65 24.79
C ASP A 28 107.05 -65.17 24.37
N LEU A 29 106.93 -66.45 23.97
CA LEU A 29 105.65 -67.05 23.60
C LEU A 29 104.66 -67.17 24.77
N ALA A 30 105.13 -67.25 26.02
CA ALA A 30 104.25 -67.18 27.18
C ALA A 30 103.68 -65.77 27.35
N VAL A 31 104.53 -64.74 27.30
CA VAL A 31 104.11 -63.32 27.37
C VAL A 31 103.16 -62.96 26.23
N TRP A 32 103.43 -63.38 24.99
CA TRP A 32 102.52 -63.16 23.86
C TRP A 32 101.16 -63.87 24.02
N ARG A 33 101.13 -65.07 24.63
CA ARG A 33 99.86 -65.78 24.92
C ARG A 33 99.07 -65.07 26.02
N GLU A 34 99.74 -64.66 27.10
CA GLU A 34 99.12 -63.95 28.22
C GLU A 34 98.55 -62.60 27.77
N ASN A 35 99.36 -61.78 27.08
CA ASN A 35 98.94 -60.50 26.51
C ASN A 35 97.70 -60.68 25.62
N ARG A 36 97.70 -61.66 24.70
CA ARG A 36 96.54 -61.94 23.85
C ARG A 36 95.30 -62.38 24.64
N VAL A 37 95.47 -63.14 25.73
CA VAL A 37 94.35 -63.52 26.62
C VAL A 37 93.80 -62.31 27.36
N ASN A 38 94.65 -61.45 27.92
CA ASN A 38 94.25 -60.24 28.62
C ASN A 38 93.55 -59.25 27.66
N MET A 39 94.13 -58.95 26.50
CA MET A 39 93.49 -58.15 25.44
C MET A 39 92.13 -58.73 25.01
N SER A 40 92.00 -60.06 24.91
CA SER A 40 90.72 -60.71 24.59
C SER A 40 89.70 -60.67 25.73
N ARG A 41 90.13 -60.48 26.98
CA ARG A 41 89.28 -60.27 28.15
C ARG A 41 88.80 -58.82 28.18
N GLU A 42 89.72 -57.86 28.00
CA GLU A 42 89.45 -56.43 27.93
C GLU A 42 88.46 -56.10 26.80
N MET A 43 88.63 -56.67 25.60
CA MET A 43 87.68 -56.54 24.49
C MET A 43 86.28 -57.12 24.81
N ARG A 44 86.19 -58.20 25.59
CA ARG A 44 84.89 -58.77 26.01
C ARG A 44 84.22 -57.93 27.09
N GLN A 45 85.00 -57.37 28.01
CA GLN A 45 84.54 -56.45 29.04
C GLN A 45 83.99 -55.18 28.39
N SER A 46 84.79 -54.48 27.56
CA SER A 46 84.35 -53.24 26.91
C SER A 46 83.13 -53.42 25.99
N LEU A 47 82.99 -54.58 25.32
CA LEU A 47 81.76 -54.91 24.59
C LEU A 47 80.57 -55.14 25.53
N SER A 48 80.75 -55.86 26.64
CA SER A 48 79.69 -56.06 27.65
C SER A 48 79.25 -54.73 28.27
N ASP A 49 80.20 -53.87 28.61
CA ASP A 49 79.97 -52.56 29.18
C ASP A 49 79.20 -51.67 28.18
N TYR A 50 79.62 -51.66 26.91
CA TYR A 50 78.96 -50.95 25.81
C TYR A 50 77.52 -51.43 25.57
N TYR A 51 77.26 -52.74 25.57
CA TYR A 51 75.90 -53.27 25.48
C TYR A 51 75.03 -52.84 26.67
N SER A 52 75.57 -52.87 27.89
CA SER A 52 74.85 -52.40 29.09
C SER A 52 74.55 -50.89 29.02
N GLN A 53 75.49 -50.09 28.50
CA GLN A 53 75.32 -48.65 28.30
C GLN A 53 74.21 -48.34 27.28
N ILE A 54 74.19 -49.04 26.14
CA ILE A 54 73.13 -48.92 25.14
C ILE A 54 71.77 -49.31 25.73
N GLN A 55 71.69 -50.40 26.51
CA GLN A 55 70.44 -50.80 27.14
C GLN A 55 69.91 -49.70 28.07
N VAL A 56 70.75 -49.20 28.99
CA VAL A 56 70.37 -48.14 29.93
C VAL A 56 69.96 -46.85 29.21
N GLN A 57 70.71 -46.43 28.18
CA GLN A 57 70.36 -45.26 27.36
C GLN A 57 69.03 -45.46 26.61
N THR A 58 68.76 -46.66 26.09
CA THR A 58 67.52 -46.99 25.39
C THR A 58 66.32 -46.99 26.33
N GLU A 59 66.46 -47.58 27.52
CA GLU A 59 65.42 -47.58 28.55
C GLU A 59 65.12 -46.16 29.06
N GLN A 60 66.15 -45.35 29.31
CA GLN A 60 66.01 -43.93 29.65
C GLN A 60 65.28 -43.15 28.55
N PHE A 61 65.69 -43.29 27.29
CA PHE A 61 65.05 -42.63 26.16
C PHE A 61 63.58 -43.04 26.00
N LEU A 62 63.27 -44.34 26.09
CA LEU A 62 61.90 -44.84 26.00
C LEU A 62 61.03 -44.36 27.16
N ASN A 63 61.57 -44.26 28.37
CA ASN A 63 60.85 -43.72 29.53
C ASN A 63 60.58 -42.21 29.38
N ASN A 64 61.58 -41.43 28.96
CA ASN A 64 61.40 -40.01 28.66
C ASN A 64 60.34 -39.79 27.56
N CYS A 65 60.35 -40.62 26.50
CA CYS A 65 59.32 -40.58 25.46
C CYS A 65 57.92 -40.99 25.95
N ARG A 66 57.81 -41.94 26.89
CA ARG A 66 56.52 -42.31 27.51
C ARG A 66 55.98 -41.15 28.35
N GLU A 67 56.81 -40.55 29.19
CA GLU A 67 56.42 -39.43 30.04
C GLU A 67 56.03 -38.21 29.21
N GLN A 68 56.82 -37.84 28.19
CA GLN A 68 56.51 -36.71 27.31
C GLN A 68 55.17 -36.91 26.58
N ARG A 69 54.87 -38.13 26.09
CA ARG A 69 53.55 -38.44 25.50
C ARG A 69 52.43 -38.32 26.52
N TYR A 70 52.63 -38.77 27.76
CA TYR A 70 51.65 -38.68 28.84
C TYR A 70 51.36 -37.22 29.21
N GLN A 71 52.40 -36.41 29.47
CA GLN A 71 52.27 -34.98 29.76
C GLN A 71 51.59 -34.22 28.61
N ASN A 72 51.96 -34.51 27.35
CA ASN A 72 51.32 -33.90 26.18
C ASN A 72 49.85 -34.33 26.06
N SER A 73 49.53 -35.61 26.27
CA SER A 73 48.13 -36.09 26.26
C SER A 73 47.28 -35.40 27.33
N GLN A 74 47.81 -35.23 28.55
CA GLN A 74 47.12 -34.49 29.60
C GLN A 74 46.85 -33.03 29.21
N ARG A 75 47.85 -32.33 28.64
CA ARG A 75 47.69 -30.95 28.15
C ARG A 75 46.66 -30.85 27.03
N PHE A 76 46.65 -31.77 26.07
CA PHE A 76 45.64 -31.80 25.01
C PHE A 76 44.24 -32.09 25.54
N MET A 77 44.09 -33.01 26.50
CA MET A 77 42.81 -33.28 27.18
C MET A 77 42.29 -32.03 27.91
N GLN A 78 43.16 -31.34 28.65
CA GLN A 78 42.81 -30.10 29.37
C GLN A 78 42.41 -28.98 28.39
N ALA A 79 43.18 -28.76 27.33
CA ALA A 79 42.88 -27.74 26.33
C ALA A 79 41.59 -28.05 25.54
N LEU A 80 41.25 -29.32 25.31
CA LEU A 80 40.00 -29.71 24.66
C LEU A 80 38.79 -29.52 25.58
N ASP A 81 38.91 -29.82 26.88
CA ASP A 81 37.85 -29.55 27.87
C ASP A 81 37.66 -28.04 28.06
N GLU A 82 38.74 -27.27 28.21
CA GLU A 82 38.69 -25.80 28.28
C GLU A 82 38.02 -25.21 27.03
N PHE A 83 38.45 -25.60 25.83
CA PHE A 83 37.84 -25.16 24.57
C PHE A 83 36.35 -25.55 24.47
N ALA A 84 35.98 -26.77 24.84
CA ALA A 84 34.58 -27.21 24.82
C ALA A 84 33.71 -26.42 25.81
N ASN A 85 34.23 -26.10 27.00
CA ASN A 85 33.52 -25.29 27.98
C ASN A 85 33.39 -23.81 27.56
N ILE A 86 34.43 -23.23 26.95
CA ILE A 86 34.37 -21.88 26.35
C ILE A 86 33.33 -21.84 25.25
N LEU A 87 33.41 -22.74 24.26
CA LEU A 87 32.48 -22.81 23.13
C LEU A 87 31.03 -23.01 23.60
N ALA A 88 30.81 -23.85 24.62
CA ALA A 88 29.50 -24.05 25.24
C ALA A 88 28.99 -22.81 25.99
N ALA A 89 29.87 -22.04 26.64
CA ALA A 89 29.51 -20.80 27.31
C ALA A 89 29.15 -19.69 26.30
N GLU A 90 29.99 -19.48 25.28
CA GLU A 90 29.76 -18.53 24.19
C GLU A 90 28.47 -18.84 23.44
N THR A 91 28.23 -20.11 23.09
CA THR A 91 26.99 -20.54 22.42
C THR A 91 25.75 -20.24 23.28
N ARG A 92 25.81 -20.48 24.60
CA ARG A 92 24.70 -20.14 25.52
C ARG A 92 24.47 -18.64 25.61
N GLN A 93 25.54 -17.83 25.69
CA GLN A 93 25.42 -16.36 25.72
C GLN A 93 24.83 -15.82 24.41
N PHE A 94 25.33 -16.27 23.26
CA PHE A 94 24.83 -15.90 21.94
C PHE A 94 23.33 -16.23 21.77
N LEU A 95 22.92 -17.45 22.13
CA LEU A 95 21.51 -17.86 22.08
C LEU A 95 20.64 -17.07 23.08
N SER A 96 21.16 -16.73 24.27
CA SER A 96 20.47 -15.89 25.25
C SER A 96 20.26 -14.46 24.72
N ASN A 97 21.28 -13.87 24.11
CA ASN A 97 21.20 -12.53 23.53
C ASN A 97 20.18 -12.49 22.37
N ILE A 98 20.23 -13.45 21.45
CA ILE A 98 19.26 -13.58 20.35
C ILE A 98 17.83 -13.79 20.88
N ALA A 99 17.65 -14.57 21.94
CA ALA A 99 16.34 -14.75 22.57
C ALA A 99 15.81 -13.43 23.16
N GLN A 100 16.68 -12.65 23.83
CA GLN A 100 16.35 -11.33 24.37
C GLN A 100 16.02 -10.33 23.25
N GLU A 101 16.84 -10.21 22.22
CA GLU A 101 16.64 -9.34 21.05
C GLU A 101 15.34 -9.65 20.30
N ARG A 102 15.04 -10.93 20.08
CA ARG A 102 13.76 -11.34 19.47
C ARG A 102 12.58 -11.00 20.38
N SER A 103 12.73 -11.09 21.70
CA SER A 103 11.67 -10.73 22.64
C SER A 103 11.38 -9.22 22.68
N THR A 104 12.42 -8.36 22.62
CA THR A 104 12.24 -6.90 22.56
C THR A 104 11.68 -6.47 21.21
N MET A 105 12.19 -7.01 20.10
CA MET A 105 11.67 -6.75 18.76
C MET A 105 10.18 -7.10 18.63
N ALA A 106 9.76 -8.26 19.16
CA ALA A 106 8.35 -8.68 19.17
C ALA A 106 7.47 -7.77 20.06
N GLN A 107 7.98 -7.32 21.21
CA GLN A 107 7.29 -6.34 22.06
C GLN A 107 7.12 -4.99 21.34
N ASP A 108 8.15 -4.50 20.65
CA ASP A 108 8.11 -3.22 19.95
C ASP A 108 7.22 -3.26 18.70
N GLN A 109 7.25 -4.35 17.93
CA GLN A 109 6.26 -4.60 16.87
C GLN A 109 4.83 -4.60 17.43
N THR A 110 4.61 -5.22 18.59
CA THR A 110 3.29 -5.22 19.26
C THR A 110 2.86 -3.81 19.66
N LYS A 111 3.75 -2.99 20.21
CA LYS A 111 3.49 -1.57 20.54
C LYS A 111 3.13 -0.76 19.29
N VAL A 112 3.87 -0.94 18.20
CA VAL A 112 3.60 -0.25 16.91
C VAL A 112 2.23 -0.64 16.35
N LEU A 113 1.88 -1.93 16.36
CA LEU A 113 0.56 -2.40 15.92
C LEU A 113 -0.59 -1.86 16.80
N GLN A 114 -0.39 -1.78 18.12
CA GLN A 114 -1.37 -1.17 19.03
C GLN A 114 -1.54 0.34 18.77
N ALA A 115 -0.45 1.08 18.58
CA ALA A 115 -0.48 2.50 18.25
C ALA A 115 -1.15 2.76 16.88
N PHE A 116 -0.86 1.93 15.88
CA PHE A 116 -1.52 1.96 14.57
C PHE A 116 -3.03 1.69 14.68
N HIS A 117 -3.45 0.64 15.39
CA HIS A 117 -4.87 0.36 15.62
C HIS A 117 -5.60 1.50 16.35
N TYR A 118 -4.97 2.10 17.36
CA TYR A 118 -5.52 3.26 18.06
C TYR A 118 -5.69 4.46 17.12
N HIS A 119 -4.68 4.77 16.31
CA HIS A 119 -4.75 5.86 15.34
C HIS A 119 -5.80 5.62 14.24
N LEU A 120 -5.84 4.42 13.67
CA LEU A 120 -6.82 4.01 12.65
C LEU A 120 -8.26 4.10 13.18
N ASN A 121 -8.51 3.61 14.39
CA ASN A 121 -9.83 3.70 15.03
C ASN A 121 -10.24 5.16 15.26
N ARG A 122 -9.33 5.98 15.80
CA ARG A 122 -9.57 7.42 16.00
C ARG A 122 -9.87 8.14 14.68
N TYR A 123 -9.10 7.86 13.62
CA TYR A 123 -9.33 8.42 12.29
C TYR A 123 -10.69 7.99 11.71
N ALA A 124 -11.05 6.71 11.83
CA ALA A 124 -12.34 6.19 11.37
C ALA A 124 -13.53 6.85 12.10
N ILE A 125 -13.43 7.07 13.42
CA ILE A 125 -14.44 7.79 14.19
C ILE A 125 -14.57 9.24 13.73
N GLN A 126 -13.44 9.94 13.52
CA GLN A 126 -13.44 11.32 13.03
C GLN A 126 -14.05 11.44 11.62
N PHE A 127 -13.68 10.54 10.70
CA PHE A 127 -14.25 10.48 9.35
C PHE A 127 -15.76 10.20 9.36
N LEU A 128 -16.23 9.25 10.17
CA LEU A 128 -17.66 8.96 10.33
C LEU A 128 -18.44 10.15 10.91
N GLN A 129 -17.83 10.92 11.82
CA GLN A 129 -18.40 12.15 12.37
C GLN A 129 -18.46 13.26 11.31
N GLU A 130 -17.41 13.44 10.51
CA GLU A 130 -17.38 14.43 9.41
C GLU A 130 -18.44 14.09 8.34
N CYS A 131 -18.52 12.82 7.91
CA CYS A 131 -19.60 12.34 7.04
C CYS A 131 -20.99 12.38 7.70
N HIS A 132 -21.12 12.60 9.00
CA HIS A 132 -22.41 12.89 9.63
C HIS A 132 -22.75 14.38 9.50
N TYR A 133 -21.81 15.29 9.80
CA TYR A 133 -22.03 16.74 9.63
C TYR A 133 -22.34 17.09 8.17
N GLN A 134 -21.53 16.65 7.21
CA GLN A 134 -21.76 16.90 5.77
C GLN A 134 -23.18 16.48 5.30
N ARG A 135 -23.76 15.41 5.88
CA ARG A 135 -25.13 14.98 5.57
C ARG A 135 -26.22 15.80 6.26
N MET A 136 -25.92 16.45 7.39
CA MET A 136 -26.82 17.40 8.03
C MET A 136 -26.78 18.76 7.33
N ASP A 137 -25.59 19.22 6.94
CA ASP A 137 -25.38 20.48 6.24
C ASP A 137 -26.04 20.44 4.85
N MET A 138 -25.74 19.41 4.04
CA MET A 138 -26.40 19.17 2.74
C MET A 138 -27.93 19.01 2.86
N LYS A 139 -28.42 18.48 3.99
CA LYS A 139 -29.86 18.43 4.25
C LYS A 139 -30.43 19.82 4.54
N ALA A 140 -29.73 20.63 5.34
CA ALA A 140 -30.14 21.99 5.67
C ALA A 140 -30.21 22.88 4.41
N GLU A 141 -29.17 22.84 3.58
CA GLU A 141 -29.13 23.50 2.26
C GLU A 141 -30.30 23.07 1.37
N LEU A 142 -30.59 21.75 1.29
CA LEU A 142 -31.70 21.23 0.50
C LEU A 142 -33.08 21.68 1.04
N THR A 143 -33.24 21.77 2.37
CA THR A 143 -34.47 22.31 2.96
C THR A 143 -34.62 23.81 2.73
N GLU A 144 -33.54 24.59 2.82
CA GLU A 144 -33.58 26.03 2.51
C GLU A 144 -33.93 26.28 1.05
N TYR A 145 -33.30 25.55 0.11
CA TYR A 145 -33.63 25.61 -1.31
C TYR A 145 -35.10 25.24 -1.58
N LEU A 146 -35.64 24.25 -0.87
CA LEU A 146 -37.04 23.86 -0.99
C LEU A 146 -38.00 24.92 -0.42
N GLU A 147 -37.66 25.57 0.69
CA GLU A 147 -38.43 26.70 1.23
C GLU A 147 -38.38 27.92 0.30
N GLN A 148 -37.21 28.26 -0.26
CA GLN A 148 -37.05 29.30 -1.28
C GLN A 148 -37.89 29.00 -2.54
N PHE A 149 -37.83 27.76 -3.05
CA PHE A 149 -38.64 27.32 -4.20
C PHE A 149 -40.15 27.37 -3.91
N MET A 150 -40.58 26.91 -2.73
CA MET A 150 -41.99 27.01 -2.32
C MET A 150 -42.45 28.46 -2.17
N HIS A 151 -41.59 29.36 -1.67
CA HIS A 151 -41.92 30.77 -1.57
C HIS A 151 -42.02 31.42 -2.96
N GLN A 152 -41.06 31.17 -3.86
CA GLN A 152 -41.12 31.64 -5.25
C GLN A 152 -42.40 31.16 -5.93
N LEU A 153 -42.72 29.86 -5.86
CA LEU A 153 -43.94 29.29 -6.43
C LEU A 153 -45.21 29.92 -5.82
N SER A 154 -45.23 30.21 -4.51
CA SER A 154 -46.35 30.92 -3.88
C SER A 154 -46.51 32.36 -4.37
N SER A 155 -45.39 33.04 -4.66
CA SER A 155 -45.37 34.41 -5.21
C SER A 155 -45.84 34.43 -6.67
N ASP A 156 -45.37 33.48 -7.48
CA ASP A 156 -45.75 33.36 -8.89
C ASP A 156 -47.25 33.04 -9.04
N VAL A 157 -47.77 32.13 -8.20
CA VAL A 157 -49.21 31.82 -8.15
C VAL A 157 -50.02 33.02 -7.66
N ALA A 158 -49.55 33.76 -6.65
CA ALA A 158 -50.23 34.98 -6.19
C ALA A 158 -50.26 36.09 -7.25
N ALA A 159 -49.15 36.29 -7.97
CA ALA A 159 -49.06 37.25 -9.07
C ALA A 159 -50.00 36.87 -10.23
N TYR A 160 -50.05 35.59 -10.61
CA TYR A 160 -50.95 35.10 -11.65
C TYR A 160 -52.44 35.24 -11.27
N LEU A 161 -52.79 34.98 -10.01
CA LEU A 161 -54.15 35.22 -9.50
C LEU A 161 -54.49 36.72 -9.49
N GLN A 162 -53.54 37.59 -9.12
CA GLN A 162 -53.74 39.04 -9.16
C GLN A 162 -53.92 39.56 -10.60
N GLU A 163 -53.18 39.01 -11.57
CA GLU A 163 -53.39 39.33 -13.00
C GLU A 163 -54.77 38.88 -13.47
N PHE A 164 -55.21 37.68 -13.09
CA PHE A 164 -56.53 37.16 -13.42
C PHE A 164 -57.68 37.99 -12.81
N ASP A 165 -57.56 38.40 -11.55
CA ASP A 165 -58.52 39.30 -10.89
C ASP A 165 -58.56 40.67 -11.57
N TRP A 166 -57.42 41.17 -12.05
CA TRP A 166 -57.36 42.41 -12.82
C TRP A 166 -57.99 42.27 -14.21
N GLN A 167 -57.75 41.15 -14.91
CA GLN A 167 -58.41 40.83 -16.18
C GLN A 167 -59.94 40.74 -16.01
N GLN A 168 -60.44 40.11 -14.94
CA GLN A 168 -61.88 40.11 -14.63
C GLN A 168 -62.42 41.52 -14.39
N GLN A 169 -61.69 42.38 -13.68
CA GLN A 169 -62.09 43.76 -13.44
C GLN A 169 -62.13 44.59 -14.74
N GLN A 170 -61.20 44.39 -15.68
CA GLN A 170 -61.28 45.01 -17.00
C GLN A 170 -62.52 44.57 -17.77
N VAL A 171 -62.76 43.26 -17.90
CA VAL A 171 -63.94 42.72 -18.61
C VAL A 171 -65.25 43.20 -17.98
N ALA A 172 -65.31 43.33 -16.64
CA ALA A 172 -66.46 43.90 -15.95
C ALA A 172 -66.66 45.40 -16.24
N GLN A 173 -65.58 46.18 -16.38
CA GLN A 173 -65.64 47.60 -16.75
C GLN A 173 -66.09 47.77 -18.21
N GLU A 174 -65.51 47.03 -19.16
CA GLU A 174 -65.91 47.05 -20.58
C GLU A 174 -67.39 46.64 -20.75
N LEU A 175 -67.85 45.63 -19.99
CA LEU A 175 -69.26 45.23 -19.99
C LEU A 175 -70.17 46.33 -19.43
N GLN A 176 -69.72 47.07 -18.41
CA GLN A 176 -70.48 48.19 -17.87
C GLN A 176 -70.49 49.42 -18.81
N GLU A 177 -69.40 49.70 -19.51
CA GLU A 177 -69.34 50.74 -20.54
C GLU A 177 -70.23 50.40 -21.74
N THR A 178 -70.20 49.16 -22.23
CA THR A 178 -71.09 48.71 -23.32
C THR A 178 -72.57 48.78 -22.92
N PHE A 179 -72.94 48.42 -21.69
CA PHE A 179 -74.30 48.68 -21.18
C PHE A 179 -74.68 50.16 -21.10
N LEU A 180 -73.74 51.07 -20.81
CA LEU A 180 -73.99 52.51 -20.81
C LEU A 180 -74.13 53.05 -22.25
N ALA A 181 -73.28 52.59 -23.19
CA ALA A 181 -73.37 52.92 -24.61
C ALA A 181 -74.70 52.43 -25.21
N GLU A 182 -75.13 51.19 -24.93
CA GLU A 182 -76.44 50.69 -25.34
C GLU A 182 -77.60 51.50 -24.75
N ARG A 183 -77.48 51.99 -23.51
CA ARG A 183 -78.51 52.86 -22.90
C ARG A 183 -78.57 54.22 -23.59
N GLN A 184 -77.43 54.80 -23.96
CA GLN A 184 -77.39 56.05 -24.75
C GLN A 184 -77.91 55.84 -26.17
N GLN A 185 -77.55 54.75 -26.84
CA GLN A 185 -78.10 54.42 -28.16
C GLN A 185 -79.62 54.23 -28.07
N ARG A 186 -80.10 53.53 -27.04
CA ARG A 186 -81.55 53.37 -26.80
C ARG A 186 -82.24 54.71 -26.51
N SER A 187 -81.67 55.60 -25.69
CA SER A 187 -82.27 56.92 -25.47
C SER A 187 -82.26 57.80 -26.72
N GLN A 188 -81.18 57.78 -27.51
CA GLN A 188 -81.11 58.48 -28.80
C GLN A 188 -82.14 57.94 -29.81
N THR A 189 -82.29 56.62 -29.95
CA THR A 189 -83.32 56.04 -30.83
C THR A 189 -84.75 56.32 -30.36
N LEU A 190 -84.99 56.35 -29.04
CA LEU A 190 -86.27 56.80 -28.50
C LEU A 190 -86.51 58.29 -28.79
N GLN A 191 -85.47 59.13 -28.71
CA GLN A 191 -85.57 60.56 -28.98
C GLN A 191 -85.83 60.84 -30.48
N THR A 192 -85.12 60.18 -31.41
CA THR A 192 -85.41 60.32 -32.85
C THR A 192 -86.79 59.75 -33.22
N LEU A 193 -87.29 58.73 -32.52
CA LEU A 193 -88.68 58.31 -32.62
C LEU A 193 -89.63 59.41 -32.10
N TYR A 194 -89.39 60.00 -30.93
CA TYR A 194 -90.21 61.12 -30.42
C TYR A 194 -90.21 62.33 -31.36
N ASP A 195 -89.07 62.68 -31.95
CA ASP A 195 -88.93 63.77 -32.93
C ASP A 195 -89.64 63.43 -34.24
N SER A 196 -89.59 62.19 -34.72
CA SER A 196 -90.37 61.76 -35.89
C SER A 196 -91.88 61.79 -35.60
N PHE A 197 -92.33 61.41 -34.39
CA PHE A 197 -93.72 61.58 -33.95
C PHE A 197 -94.10 63.06 -33.72
N ALA A 198 -93.15 63.94 -33.38
CA ALA A 198 -93.37 65.38 -33.30
C ALA A 198 -93.55 65.99 -34.70
N ASN A 199 -92.67 65.66 -35.64
CA ASN A 199 -92.76 66.05 -37.05
C ASN A 199 -94.04 65.51 -37.70
N LEU A 200 -94.44 64.26 -37.45
CA LEU A 200 -95.68 63.69 -37.98
C LEU A 200 -96.93 64.37 -37.38
N ARG A 201 -96.88 64.77 -36.10
CA ARG A 201 -97.94 65.61 -35.49
C ARG A 201 -97.98 67.02 -36.07
N TRP A 202 -96.81 67.65 -36.32
CA TRP A 202 -96.71 68.95 -36.97
C TRP A 202 -97.17 68.90 -38.44
N GLN A 203 -96.81 67.84 -39.17
CA GLN A 203 -97.28 67.58 -40.52
C GLN A 203 -98.80 67.38 -40.54
N ARG A 204 -99.37 66.61 -39.60
CA ARG A 204 -100.85 66.53 -39.47
C ARG A 204 -101.49 67.87 -39.08
N GLN A 205 -100.81 68.73 -38.31
CA GLN A 205 -101.30 70.09 -38.06
C GLN A 205 -101.21 70.98 -39.32
N GLN A 206 -100.15 70.85 -40.13
CA GLN A 206 -100.03 71.48 -41.45
C GLN A 206 -101.14 71.00 -42.39
N GLU A 207 -101.34 69.68 -42.53
CA GLU A 207 -102.41 69.09 -43.35
C GLU A 207 -103.80 69.52 -42.87
N ILE A 208 -104.06 69.57 -41.57
CA ILE A 208 -105.31 70.12 -41.03
C ILE A 208 -105.42 71.63 -41.32
N ALA A 209 -104.32 72.38 -41.26
CA ALA A 209 -104.32 73.82 -41.55
C ALA A 209 -104.46 74.13 -43.06
N THR A 210 -103.91 73.31 -43.96
CA THR A 210 -104.09 73.45 -45.41
C THR A 210 -105.46 72.97 -45.84
N LEU A 211 -105.99 71.86 -45.30
CA LEU A 211 -107.38 71.47 -45.49
C LEU A 211 -108.36 72.50 -44.91
N GLN A 212 -108.00 73.21 -43.83
CA GLN A 212 -108.74 74.38 -43.37
C GLN A 212 -108.51 75.62 -44.26
N ALA A 213 -107.37 75.78 -44.93
CA ALA A 213 -107.18 76.85 -45.90
C ALA A 213 -108.00 76.62 -47.18
N GLU A 214 -108.03 75.40 -47.71
CA GLU A 214 -108.77 75.04 -48.93
C GLU A 214 -110.28 74.93 -48.65
N MET A 215 -110.70 74.14 -47.65
CA MET A 215 -112.12 73.95 -47.35
C MET A 215 -112.72 75.05 -46.47
N TRP A 216 -111.93 75.81 -45.70
CA TRP A 216 -112.43 76.89 -44.83
C TRP A 216 -111.88 78.30 -45.14
N GLY A 217 -110.87 78.47 -46.00
CA GLY A 217 -110.46 79.79 -46.50
C GLY A 217 -111.52 80.39 -47.42
N ASN A 218 -112.00 79.60 -48.38
CA ASN A 218 -113.18 79.91 -49.19
C ASN A 218 -114.45 80.17 -48.33
N VAL A 219 -114.55 79.53 -47.15
CA VAL A 219 -115.64 79.76 -46.20
C VAL A 219 -115.38 80.98 -45.28
N LYS A 220 -114.15 81.47 -45.15
CA LYS A 220 -113.86 82.72 -44.41
C LYS A 220 -114.30 83.95 -45.20
N GLU A 221 -114.07 83.98 -46.51
CA GLU A 221 -114.63 85.06 -47.36
C GLU A 221 -116.17 85.04 -47.31
N TYR A 222 -116.77 83.84 -47.38
CA TYR A 222 -118.23 83.67 -47.24
C TYR A 222 -118.74 84.05 -45.83
N ARG A 223 -117.99 83.75 -44.77
CA ARG A 223 -118.36 84.05 -43.38
C ARG A 223 -118.15 85.51 -43.00
N VAL A 224 -117.16 86.23 -43.53
CA VAL A 224 -117.03 87.67 -43.28
C VAL A 224 -118.22 88.43 -43.89
N ASN A 225 -118.74 87.95 -45.02
CA ASN A 225 -119.97 88.47 -45.63
C ASN A 225 -121.21 88.17 -44.76
N LEU A 226 -121.33 86.96 -44.20
CA LEU A 226 -122.46 86.59 -43.33
C LEU A 226 -122.39 87.16 -41.89
N SER A 227 -121.21 87.20 -41.25
CA SER A 227 -121.10 87.58 -39.83
C SER A 227 -121.40 89.06 -39.60
N ASN A 228 -121.05 89.92 -40.57
CA ASN A 228 -121.40 91.33 -40.55
C ASN A 228 -122.91 91.61 -40.73
N GLN A 229 -123.71 90.60 -41.04
CA GLN A 229 -125.14 90.76 -41.38
C GLN A 229 -126.11 90.14 -40.36
N VAL A 230 -125.64 89.37 -39.35
CA VAL A 230 -126.55 88.65 -38.44
C VAL A 230 -126.19 88.74 -36.94
N TRP A 231 -124.91 88.75 -36.54
CA TRP A 231 -124.54 88.70 -35.10
C TRP A 231 -123.39 89.64 -34.74
N GLY A 232 -123.68 90.60 -33.85
CA GLY A 232 -122.71 91.58 -33.36
C GLY A 232 -121.76 91.07 -32.27
N TYR A 233 -120.78 91.92 -31.94
CA TYR A 233 -119.78 91.73 -30.87
C TYR A 233 -120.37 91.32 -29.52
N MET A 234 -119.78 90.28 -28.89
CA MET A 234 -119.59 90.18 -27.43
C MET A 234 -118.26 89.44 -27.10
N PRO A 235 -117.56 89.79 -26.00
CA PRO A 235 -116.22 89.25 -25.67
C PRO A 235 -116.22 88.28 -24.45
N THR A 236 -115.01 87.93 -23.96
CA THR A 236 -114.68 87.41 -22.59
C THR A 236 -115.11 85.96 -22.22
N PRO A 237 -114.59 85.34 -21.13
CA PRO A 237 -113.23 85.36 -20.53
C PRO A 237 -112.71 83.99 -19.98
N THR A 238 -111.57 84.03 -19.26
CA THR A 238 -111.24 83.25 -18.02
C THR A 238 -110.33 82.00 -18.09
N GLN A 239 -109.41 81.93 -17.09
CA GLN A 239 -108.49 80.84 -16.76
C GLN A 239 -109.11 79.78 -15.82
N VAL A 240 -108.53 78.58 -15.74
CA VAL A 240 -108.56 77.70 -14.55
C VAL A 240 -107.16 77.07 -14.33
N GLN A 241 -106.84 76.69 -13.09
CA GLN A 241 -105.53 76.18 -12.63
C GLN A 241 -105.64 74.76 -12.02
N SER A 242 -104.51 74.02 -11.97
CA SER A 242 -104.24 72.86 -11.07
C SER A 242 -105.14 71.61 -11.23
N PRO A 243 -104.85 70.46 -10.56
CA PRO A 243 -103.68 70.03 -9.76
C PRO A 243 -102.78 69.01 -10.52
N GLY A 244 -101.76 68.33 -9.98
CA GLY A 244 -101.15 68.30 -8.63
C GLY A 244 -101.37 66.96 -7.89
N GLY A 245 -100.30 66.33 -7.36
CA GLY A 245 -100.37 65.07 -6.58
C GLY A 245 -99.01 64.49 -6.14
N ASP A 246 -98.96 63.98 -4.90
CA ASP A 246 -97.87 63.29 -4.18
C ASP A 246 -98.52 62.08 -3.42
N PRO A 247 -97.83 60.97 -3.10
CA PRO A 247 -97.29 60.81 -1.73
C PRO A 247 -96.04 59.91 -1.56
N GLY A 248 -95.21 60.25 -0.56
CA GLY A 248 -94.02 59.51 -0.13
C GLY A 248 -94.17 58.31 0.85
N GLY A 249 -93.06 58.00 1.53
CA GLY A 249 -92.91 56.99 2.61
C GLY A 249 -91.88 55.87 2.30
N ASP A 250 -91.29 55.14 3.27
CA ASP A 250 -91.02 55.37 4.70
C ASP A 250 -90.01 54.28 5.21
N HIS A 251 -89.45 54.44 6.43
CA HIS A 251 -88.67 53.48 7.25
C HIS A 251 -87.21 53.19 6.76
N ARG A 252 -86.12 53.09 7.56
CA ARG A 252 -85.81 52.91 9.01
C ARG A 252 -85.77 51.45 9.52
N GLY A 253 -84.57 50.92 9.82
CA GLY A 253 -84.39 49.63 10.53
C GLY A 253 -82.93 49.11 10.64
N ASP A 254 -82.30 49.39 11.79
CA ASP A 254 -81.36 48.61 12.63
C ASP A 254 -80.35 47.53 12.12
N ALA A 255 -79.26 47.39 12.91
CA ALA A 255 -78.26 46.30 12.92
C ALA A 255 -78.60 45.28 14.07
N PRO A 256 -77.78 44.25 14.50
CA PRO A 256 -76.35 43.97 14.21
C PRO A 256 -75.89 42.48 14.12
N THR A 257 -74.59 42.29 13.82
CA THR A 257 -73.66 41.18 14.20
C THR A 257 -74.12 39.71 14.31
N LYS A 258 -73.47 38.79 13.57
CA LYS A 258 -72.91 37.53 14.14
C LYS A 258 -71.87 36.78 13.27
N SER A 259 -71.11 35.93 13.95
CA SER A 259 -69.84 35.27 13.60
C SER A 259 -69.85 34.17 12.52
N ILE A 260 -68.83 34.18 11.65
CA ILE A 260 -67.77 33.15 11.44
C ILE A 260 -68.08 31.74 12.03
N PRO A 261 -68.01 30.65 11.22
CA PRO A 261 -66.72 29.97 11.01
C PRO A 261 -66.37 29.48 9.58
N PHE A 262 -65.06 29.31 9.36
CA PHE A 262 -64.42 28.71 8.17
C PHE A 262 -64.74 27.20 8.03
N ALA A 263 -64.73 26.71 6.78
CA ALA A 263 -64.67 25.29 6.46
C ALA A 263 -63.28 24.91 5.91
N GLN A 264 -62.78 23.72 6.27
CA GLN A 264 -61.50 23.18 5.78
C GLN A 264 -61.70 22.37 4.48
N PRO A 265 -60.80 22.47 3.49
CA PRO A 265 -60.67 21.49 2.42
C PRO A 265 -59.83 20.28 2.86
N VAL A 266 -60.13 19.10 2.29
CA VAL A 266 -59.52 17.81 2.64
C VAL A 266 -58.23 17.56 1.81
N PRO A 267 -57.14 17.01 2.37
CA PRO A 267 -55.95 16.65 1.60
C PRO A 267 -56.18 15.40 0.74
N SER A 268 -56.25 15.59 -0.58
CA SER A 268 -56.32 14.48 -1.55
C SER A 268 -54.97 13.78 -1.71
N ARG A 269 -54.94 12.48 -1.45
CA ARG A 269 -53.75 11.61 -1.55
C ARG A 269 -53.43 11.25 -3.00
N VAL A 270 -52.48 11.96 -3.62
CA VAL A 270 -51.97 11.64 -4.96
C VAL A 270 -50.74 10.74 -4.88
N THR A 271 -50.64 9.76 -5.77
CA THR A 271 -49.54 8.79 -5.86
C THR A 271 -48.32 9.34 -6.59
N ALA A 272 -47.11 9.01 -6.09
CA ALA A 272 -45.85 9.45 -6.70
C ALA A 272 -45.56 8.74 -8.04
N PRO A 273 -45.06 9.46 -9.07
CA PRO A 273 -44.46 8.88 -10.26
C PRO A 273 -42.94 8.67 -10.10
N THR A 274 -42.43 7.60 -10.71
CA THR A 274 -41.03 7.19 -10.77
C THR A 274 -40.09 8.27 -11.30
N ALA A 275 -38.92 8.44 -10.68
CA ALA A 275 -37.86 9.33 -11.17
C ALA A 275 -37.09 8.73 -12.37
N PRO A 276 -36.80 9.51 -13.43
CA PRO A 276 -35.84 9.12 -14.47
C PRO A 276 -34.41 9.36 -14.00
N ALA A 277 -33.51 8.40 -14.26
CA ALA A 277 -32.09 8.57 -13.99
C ALA A 277 -31.42 9.45 -15.07
N ILE A 278 -30.79 10.56 -14.66
CA ILE A 278 -29.93 11.36 -15.52
C ILE A 278 -28.49 11.23 -15.03
N ALA A 279 -27.66 10.53 -15.79
CA ALA A 279 -26.22 10.44 -15.56
C ALA A 279 -25.49 11.38 -16.53
N SER A 280 -24.69 12.33 -16.02
CA SER A 280 -23.51 12.90 -16.70
C SER A 280 -22.81 13.98 -15.86
N ALA A 281 -21.56 13.72 -15.46
CA ALA A 281 -20.53 14.74 -15.23
C ALA A 281 -19.13 14.08 -15.34
N PRO A 282 -18.14 14.67 -16.03
CA PRO A 282 -16.84 14.04 -16.27
C PRO A 282 -15.80 14.37 -15.18
N VAL A 283 -14.86 13.45 -14.96
CA VAL A 283 -13.70 13.66 -14.07
C VAL A 283 -12.62 14.47 -14.79
N THR A 284 -12.46 15.74 -14.43
CA THR A 284 -11.33 16.58 -14.89
C THR A 284 -10.14 16.44 -13.94
N LYS A 285 -9.01 15.94 -14.45
CA LYS A 285 -7.73 15.92 -13.72
C LYS A 285 -7.16 17.34 -13.55
N PRO A 286 -6.78 17.79 -12.34
CA PRO A 286 -5.81 18.87 -12.19
C PRO A 286 -4.38 18.35 -12.44
N PRO A 287 -3.48 19.15 -13.04
CA PRO A 287 -2.07 18.79 -13.19
C PRO A 287 -1.27 19.09 -11.90
N SER A 288 -0.41 18.17 -11.48
CA SER A 288 0.51 18.40 -10.36
C SER A 288 1.59 19.41 -10.74
N ALA A 289 1.74 20.46 -9.94
CA ALA A 289 2.75 21.50 -10.15
C ALA A 289 4.17 21.01 -9.81
N VAL A 290 5.16 21.56 -10.53
CA VAL A 290 6.59 21.39 -10.24
C VAL A 290 7.01 22.37 -9.13
N SER A 291 7.78 21.90 -8.15
CA SER A 291 8.56 22.73 -7.23
C SER A 291 9.98 22.17 -7.08
N PRO A 292 11.03 23.01 -7.08
CA PRO A 292 12.42 22.58 -7.00
C PRO A 292 12.95 22.51 -5.55
N THR A 293 13.98 21.70 -5.34
CA THR A 293 14.81 21.66 -4.11
C THR A 293 16.30 21.57 -4.47
N PRO A 294 17.23 22.00 -3.58
CA PRO A 294 18.41 22.75 -4.04
C PRO A 294 19.68 21.92 -4.23
N ARG A 295 20.67 22.52 -4.92
CA ARG A 295 22.08 22.10 -4.85
C ARG A 295 22.65 22.41 -3.46
N THR A 296 23.02 21.38 -2.72
CA THR A 296 23.97 21.49 -1.61
C THR A 296 25.35 21.07 -2.09
N GLN A 297 26.35 21.93 -1.91
CA GLN A 297 27.76 21.60 -2.11
C GLN A 297 28.41 21.30 -0.76
N THR A 298 29.11 20.18 -0.64
CA THR A 298 30.01 19.86 0.48
C THR A 298 31.16 19.00 -0.05
N PRO A 299 32.39 19.10 0.50
CA PRO A 299 33.59 18.86 -0.30
C PRO A 299 34.14 17.43 -0.25
N GLN A 300 35.06 17.18 -1.19
CA GLN A 300 35.91 16.02 -1.32
C GLN A 300 36.90 15.89 -0.13
N PRO A 301 37.02 14.71 0.53
CA PRO A 301 38.06 14.46 1.52
C PRO A 301 39.43 14.22 0.86
N GLU A 302 40.50 14.65 1.54
CA GLU A 302 41.88 14.48 1.10
C GLU A 302 42.44 13.09 1.44
N THR A 303 43.36 12.58 0.62
CA THR A 303 44.05 11.30 0.86
C THR A 303 45.27 11.45 1.78
N PRO A 304 45.35 10.75 2.93
CA PRO A 304 46.59 10.66 3.71
C PRO A 304 47.65 9.80 2.97
N PRO A 305 48.95 9.97 3.30
CA PRO A 305 50.05 9.40 2.51
C PRO A 305 50.29 7.89 2.75
N LYS A 306 51.03 7.27 1.81
CA LYS A 306 51.65 5.96 2.00
C LYS A 306 52.90 6.08 2.87
N ASP A 307 53.04 5.19 3.84
CA ASP A 307 54.33 4.76 4.39
C ASP A 307 54.74 3.39 3.80
N PRO A 308 56.04 3.04 3.79
CA PRO A 308 56.56 1.87 3.07
C PRO A 308 56.33 0.54 3.79
N GLU A 309 55.85 -0.45 3.06
CA GLU A 309 55.63 -1.82 3.55
C GLU A 309 56.96 -2.60 3.67
N THR A 310 57.34 -2.96 4.91
CA THR A 310 58.59 -3.66 5.20
C THR A 310 58.50 -5.14 4.86
N VAL A 311 59.12 -5.54 3.75
CA VAL A 311 59.16 -6.94 3.29
C VAL A 311 60.12 -7.79 4.16
N PRO A 312 59.65 -8.82 4.88
CA PRO A 312 60.53 -9.79 5.54
C PRO A 312 61.19 -10.73 4.52
N PRO A 313 62.43 -11.18 4.75
CA PRO A 313 63.19 -11.95 3.76
C PRO A 313 62.62 -13.35 3.54
N LYS A 314 62.58 -13.76 2.28
CA LYS A 314 62.14 -15.08 1.83
C LYS A 314 63.22 -16.11 2.12
N ALA A 315 62.97 -17.04 3.03
CA ALA A 315 63.91 -18.11 3.36
C ALA A 315 63.79 -19.27 2.37
N ASP A 316 64.80 -19.48 1.53
CA ASP A 316 64.88 -20.63 0.64
C ASP A 316 65.21 -21.90 1.44
N TRP A 317 64.20 -22.77 1.60
CA TRP A 317 64.37 -24.14 2.09
C TRP A 317 64.29 -25.11 0.89
N PRO A 318 65.24 -26.05 0.74
CA PRO A 318 65.18 -27.04 -0.34
C PRO A 318 64.00 -28.01 -0.12
N PRO A 319 63.37 -28.51 -1.20
CA PRO A 319 62.21 -29.39 -1.09
C PRO A 319 62.60 -30.76 -0.54
N ILE A 320 62.22 -31.02 0.71
CA ILE A 320 62.26 -32.35 1.32
C ILE A 320 61.15 -33.20 0.70
N ALA A 321 61.51 -34.33 0.08
CA ALA A 321 60.52 -35.26 -0.46
C ALA A 321 59.68 -35.89 0.67
N PRO A 322 58.36 -36.10 0.47
CA PRO A 322 57.51 -36.71 1.48
C PRO A 322 57.93 -38.19 1.71
N PRO A 323 58.06 -38.65 2.98
CA PRO A 323 58.32 -40.05 3.26
C PRO A 323 57.10 -40.92 2.93
N GLU A 324 57.35 -42.13 2.45
CA GLU A 324 56.31 -43.11 2.12
C GLU A 324 55.53 -43.52 3.37
N THR A 325 54.20 -43.55 3.29
CA THR A 325 53.33 -44.01 4.38
C THR A 325 53.23 -45.54 4.38
N PRO A 326 53.60 -46.25 5.46
CA PRO A 326 53.31 -47.66 5.61
C PRO A 326 51.80 -47.91 5.59
N GLN A 327 51.34 -48.91 4.83
CA GLN A 327 49.95 -49.35 4.87
C GLN A 327 49.64 -49.96 6.25
N THR A 328 48.55 -49.52 6.88
CA THR A 328 48.07 -50.07 8.15
C THR A 328 46.76 -50.81 7.91
N ASP A 329 46.77 -52.13 8.05
CA ASP A 329 45.57 -52.96 7.93
C ASP A 329 44.52 -52.60 8.99
N SER A 330 43.28 -52.41 8.56
CA SER A 330 42.14 -52.16 9.46
C SER A 330 41.47 -53.46 9.90
N PRO A 331 41.48 -53.84 11.19
CA PRO A 331 40.78 -55.03 11.65
C PRO A 331 39.26 -54.87 11.60
N LYS A 332 38.60 -55.82 10.95
CA LYS A 332 37.15 -55.85 10.68
C LYS A 332 36.34 -56.16 11.94
N VAL A 333 35.80 -55.14 12.60
CA VAL A 333 34.86 -55.31 13.72
C VAL A 333 33.52 -55.84 13.23
N ILE A 334 32.97 -56.85 13.92
CA ILE A 334 31.70 -57.51 13.60
C ILE A 334 30.60 -56.94 14.48
N ALA A 335 29.51 -56.45 13.86
CA ALA A 335 28.28 -56.10 14.55
C ALA A 335 27.25 -57.26 14.46
N PRO A 336 26.53 -57.59 15.55
CA PRO A 336 25.50 -58.64 15.52
C PRO A 336 24.18 -58.12 14.92
N PRO A 337 23.38 -58.99 14.26
CA PRO A 337 22.09 -58.61 13.72
C PRO A 337 20.98 -58.67 14.78
N ILE A 338 20.04 -57.73 14.72
CA ILE A 338 18.70 -57.85 15.32
C ILE A 338 17.67 -57.60 14.20
N SER A 339 16.61 -58.40 14.15
CA SER A 339 15.56 -58.32 13.13
C SER A 339 14.28 -58.97 13.64
N LEU A 340 13.15 -58.60 13.02
CA LEU A 340 11.78 -59.11 13.27
C LEU A 340 11.18 -58.70 14.63
N SER A 341 9.87 -58.50 14.79
CA SER A 341 8.76 -58.25 13.84
C SER A 341 7.49 -57.90 14.63
N ALA A 342 6.57 -57.07 14.11
CA ALA A 342 5.10 -57.23 14.22
C ALA A 342 4.31 -55.99 13.71
N ALA A 343 3.30 -56.24 12.87
CA ALA A 343 2.18 -55.34 12.49
C ALA A 343 1.19 -56.14 11.58
N PRO A 344 -0.03 -55.67 11.26
CA PRO A 344 -0.94 -54.71 11.92
C PRO A 344 -2.22 -55.49 12.38
N PRO A 345 -3.53 -55.20 12.12
CA PRO A 345 -4.24 -54.21 11.25
C PRO A 345 -4.74 -52.99 12.09
N ALA A 346 -5.77 -52.16 11.82
CA ALA A 346 -6.79 -51.93 10.76
C ALA A 346 -7.38 -50.50 10.95
N ALA A 347 -8.20 -49.87 10.08
CA ALA A 347 -8.37 -49.89 8.62
C ALA A 347 -9.38 -48.78 8.20
N GLY A 348 -9.23 -48.17 7.01
CA GLY A 348 -10.14 -47.14 6.45
C GLY A 348 -9.36 -46.04 5.71
N LEU A 349 -9.33 -46.00 4.37
CA LEU A 349 -10.36 -45.47 3.43
C LEU A 349 -10.53 -43.94 3.47
N LEU A 350 -9.87 -43.20 2.56
CA LEU A 350 -10.51 -42.62 1.35
C LEU A 350 -9.58 -41.77 0.45
N ALA A 351 -9.94 -41.72 -0.83
CA ALA A 351 -9.73 -40.66 -1.85
C ALA A 351 -8.32 -40.06 -2.13
N THR A 352 -7.82 -40.34 -3.33
CA THR A 352 -6.91 -39.46 -4.11
C THR A 352 -7.65 -38.21 -4.62
N PRO A 353 -6.93 -37.12 -4.94
CA PRO A 353 -6.93 -36.67 -6.35
C PRO A 353 -5.53 -36.28 -6.89
N ALA A 354 -5.50 -35.87 -8.16
CA ALA A 354 -4.31 -35.69 -9.01
C ALA A 354 -3.44 -34.45 -8.66
N PRO A 355 -2.16 -34.42 -9.08
CA PRO A 355 -1.28 -33.26 -8.90
C PRO A 355 -1.74 -32.06 -9.74
N SER A 356 -1.74 -30.87 -9.13
CA SER A 356 -1.99 -29.60 -9.82
C SER A 356 -0.70 -29.04 -10.44
N VAL A 357 -0.81 -28.45 -11.63
CA VAL A 357 0.32 -27.82 -12.33
C VAL A 357 0.61 -26.46 -11.69
N ALA A 358 1.81 -26.32 -11.12
CA ALA A 358 2.27 -25.05 -10.55
C ALA A 358 2.78 -24.10 -11.66
N THR A 359 2.08 -22.99 -11.86
CA THR A 359 2.63 -21.82 -12.58
C THR A 359 3.64 -21.09 -11.71
N PRO A 360 4.81 -20.66 -12.25
CA PRO A 360 5.79 -19.93 -11.45
C PRO A 360 5.27 -18.54 -11.06
N SER A 361 5.27 -18.25 -9.76
CA SER A 361 4.95 -16.92 -9.24
C SER A 361 6.13 -15.97 -9.40
N THR A 362 5.90 -14.78 -9.96
CA THR A 362 6.93 -13.73 -10.06
C THR A 362 7.23 -13.14 -8.68
N THR A 363 8.19 -13.74 -7.96
CA THR A 363 8.74 -13.17 -6.72
C THR A 363 9.43 -11.84 -7.02
N ALA A 364 9.00 -10.77 -6.36
CA ALA A 364 9.66 -9.46 -6.47
C ALA A 364 10.95 -9.47 -5.64
N ILE A 365 12.09 -9.23 -6.29
CA ILE A 365 13.39 -9.13 -5.63
C ILE A 365 13.42 -7.85 -4.77
N ALA A 366 13.69 -8.01 -3.47
CA ALA A 366 13.58 -6.91 -2.50
C ALA A 366 14.84 -6.02 -2.38
N ASP A 367 15.99 -6.49 -2.88
CA ASP A 367 17.29 -5.83 -2.78
C ASP A 367 17.74 -5.29 -4.16
N PRO A 368 18.05 -3.98 -4.30
CA PRO A 368 18.49 -3.40 -5.57
C PRO A 368 19.81 -3.99 -6.11
N MET A 369 20.70 -4.52 -5.26
CA MET A 369 21.92 -5.19 -5.72
C MET A 369 21.61 -6.59 -6.27
N GLN A 370 20.68 -7.33 -5.65
CA GLN A 370 20.19 -8.60 -6.20
C GLN A 370 19.50 -8.38 -7.56
N GLN A 371 18.66 -7.34 -7.68
CA GLN A 371 18.00 -6.98 -8.94
C GLN A 371 19.02 -6.65 -10.04
N ALA A 372 20.09 -5.91 -9.72
CA ALA A 372 21.15 -5.56 -10.68
C ALA A 372 21.92 -6.81 -11.19
N VAL A 373 22.22 -7.78 -10.32
CA VAL A 373 22.83 -9.06 -10.74
C VAL A 373 21.87 -9.86 -11.62
N TYR A 374 20.58 -9.92 -11.25
CA TYR A 374 19.57 -10.65 -12.01
C TYR A 374 19.32 -10.05 -13.41
N ASP A 375 19.17 -8.73 -13.53
CA ASP A 375 19.01 -8.08 -14.85
C ASP A 375 20.27 -8.17 -15.72
N TYR A 376 21.47 -8.22 -15.13
CA TYR A 376 22.70 -8.51 -15.88
C TYR A 376 22.72 -9.94 -16.42
N LEU A 377 22.41 -10.95 -15.60
CA LEU A 377 22.28 -12.34 -16.04
C LEU A 377 21.21 -12.50 -17.13
N LYS A 378 20.12 -11.74 -17.05
CA LYS A 378 19.05 -11.69 -18.05
C LYS A 378 19.49 -11.10 -19.38
N GLN A 379 20.47 -10.20 -19.38
CA GLN A 379 21.06 -9.65 -20.60
C GLN A 379 22.07 -10.60 -21.26
N VAL A 380 22.89 -11.31 -20.47
CA VAL A 380 24.00 -12.14 -20.97
C VAL A 380 23.63 -13.63 -21.12
N LYS A 381 22.50 -14.06 -20.55
CA LYS A 381 21.99 -15.46 -20.44
C LYS A 381 22.83 -16.39 -19.56
N SER A 382 24.15 -16.25 -19.57
CA SER A 382 25.06 -16.99 -18.68
C SER A 382 26.34 -16.20 -18.41
N ALA A 383 26.72 -16.03 -17.15
CA ALA A 383 27.97 -15.34 -16.77
C ALA A 383 28.70 -16.04 -15.61
N ARG A 384 30.01 -15.82 -15.48
CA ARG A 384 30.83 -16.27 -14.34
C ARG A 384 30.87 -15.21 -13.26
N ILE A 385 31.16 -15.64 -12.02
CA ILE A 385 31.30 -14.73 -10.87
C ILE A 385 32.26 -13.57 -11.18
N LYS A 386 33.39 -13.83 -11.85
CA LYS A 386 34.35 -12.81 -12.28
C LYS A 386 33.76 -11.76 -13.23
N ASP A 387 32.94 -12.19 -14.18
CA ASP A 387 32.36 -11.31 -15.19
C ASP A 387 31.30 -10.39 -14.52
N ILE A 388 30.60 -10.93 -13.52
CA ILE A 388 29.63 -10.21 -12.66
C ILE A 388 30.36 -9.23 -11.73
N GLU A 389 31.44 -9.66 -11.07
CA GLU A 389 32.35 -8.82 -10.25
C GLU A 389 32.88 -7.63 -11.06
N GLU A 390 33.47 -7.89 -12.25
CA GLU A 390 34.05 -6.85 -13.12
C GLU A 390 32.98 -5.89 -13.66
N ARG A 391 31.81 -6.41 -14.07
CA ARG A 391 30.78 -5.60 -14.72
C ARG A 391 29.99 -4.72 -13.76
N LEU A 392 29.73 -5.19 -12.53
CA LEU A 392 28.93 -4.48 -11.53
C LEU A 392 29.79 -3.81 -10.43
N GLN A 393 31.10 -4.07 -10.40
CA GLN A 393 32.05 -3.55 -9.41
C GLN A 393 31.69 -3.96 -7.96
N ILE A 394 31.08 -5.13 -7.80
CA ILE A 394 30.65 -5.71 -6.52
C ILE A 394 31.77 -6.59 -5.95
N ASN A 395 31.96 -6.59 -4.63
CA ASN A 395 32.93 -7.45 -3.97
C ASN A 395 32.54 -8.93 -4.14
N ARG A 396 33.50 -9.79 -4.51
CA ARG A 396 33.33 -11.24 -4.67
C ARG A 396 32.53 -11.93 -3.55
N ILE A 397 32.67 -11.51 -2.30
CA ILE A 397 31.87 -12.06 -1.19
C ILE A 397 30.38 -11.73 -1.38
N GLN A 398 30.05 -10.45 -1.56
CA GLN A 398 28.69 -9.98 -1.84
C GLN A 398 28.13 -10.62 -3.12
N THR A 399 28.94 -10.80 -4.16
CA THR A 399 28.53 -11.48 -5.40
C THR A 399 28.13 -12.94 -5.12
N VAL A 400 28.86 -13.66 -4.27
CA VAL A 400 28.50 -15.03 -3.85
C VAL A 400 27.23 -15.04 -3.01
N ASP A 401 27.08 -14.14 -2.04
CA ASP A 401 25.89 -14.06 -1.18
C ASP A 401 24.62 -13.74 -1.99
N ILE A 402 24.72 -12.80 -2.94
CA ILE A 402 23.64 -12.45 -3.87
C ILE A 402 23.28 -13.64 -4.78
N LEU A 403 24.28 -14.32 -5.37
CA LEU A 403 24.03 -15.48 -6.23
C LEU A 403 23.42 -16.65 -5.45
N GLN A 404 23.85 -16.89 -4.21
CA GLN A 404 23.22 -17.90 -3.34
C GLN A 404 21.77 -17.53 -3.04
N SER A 405 21.48 -16.28 -2.67
CA SER A 405 20.09 -15.83 -2.43
C SER A 405 19.20 -15.97 -3.67
N LEU A 406 19.71 -15.71 -4.88
CA LEU A 406 18.97 -15.91 -6.13
C LEU A 406 18.77 -17.40 -6.50
N ILE A 407 19.68 -18.29 -6.09
CA ILE A 407 19.52 -19.75 -6.20
C ILE A 407 18.46 -20.24 -5.20
N ASP A 408 18.52 -19.77 -3.95
CA ASP A 408 17.56 -20.15 -2.89
C ASP A 408 16.14 -19.64 -3.21
N GLN A 409 16.02 -18.52 -3.92
CA GLN A 409 14.76 -18.00 -4.49
C GLN A 409 14.29 -18.77 -5.74
N GLY A 410 15.10 -19.67 -6.30
CA GLY A 410 14.80 -20.45 -7.52
C GLY A 410 14.84 -19.65 -8.82
N LEU A 411 15.41 -18.44 -8.82
CA LEU A 411 15.43 -17.53 -9.97
C LEU A 411 16.61 -17.80 -10.93
N ILE A 412 17.70 -18.38 -10.42
CA ILE A 412 18.86 -18.78 -11.21
C ILE A 412 19.32 -20.18 -10.82
N THR A 413 20.03 -20.86 -11.73
CA THR A 413 20.76 -22.11 -11.45
C THR A 413 22.23 -21.97 -11.80
N GLN A 414 23.06 -22.78 -11.12
CA GLN A 414 24.49 -22.85 -11.36
C GLN A 414 24.79 -24.09 -12.22
N ASN A 415 25.39 -23.88 -13.39
CA ASN A 415 25.83 -24.96 -14.28
C ASN A 415 27.37 -24.95 -14.38
N ASN A 416 28.01 -25.92 -13.72
CA ASN A 416 29.47 -26.02 -13.53
C ASN A 416 30.11 -24.80 -12.82
N ARG A 417 30.20 -23.65 -13.50
CA ARG A 417 30.75 -22.38 -13.00
C ARG A 417 30.03 -21.15 -13.57
N ASP A 418 29.05 -21.37 -14.44
CA ASP A 418 28.35 -20.36 -15.21
C ASP A 418 26.92 -20.30 -14.65
N TYR A 419 26.45 -19.12 -14.27
CA TYR A 419 25.14 -18.90 -13.65
C TYR A 419 24.15 -18.47 -14.72
N LEU A 420 22.96 -19.09 -14.75
CA LEU A 420 21.95 -18.91 -15.78
C LEU A 420 20.54 -18.82 -15.17
N ILE A 421 19.66 -18.05 -15.80
CA ILE A 421 18.25 -17.91 -15.38
C ILE A 421 17.46 -19.16 -15.81
N VAL A 422 16.50 -19.56 -14.97
CA VAL A 422 15.61 -20.72 -15.12
C VAL A 422 14.45 -20.42 -16.08
#